data_AF-K0SI52-F1
#
_entry.id   AF-K0SI52-F1
#
_cell.length_a   1.000
_cell.length_b   1.000
_cell.length_c   1.000
_cell.angle_alpha   90.00
_cell.angle_beta   90.00
_cell.angle_gamma   90.00
#
_symmetry.space_group_name_H-M   'P 1'
#
loop_
_entity.id
_entity.type
_entity.pdbx_description
1 polymer ?
#
loop_
_entity_poly.entity_id
_entity_poly.type
_entity_poly.pdbx_seq_one_letter_code
_entity_poly.pdbx_strand_id
1 'polypeptide(L)'
;MDRKSANDIGRSSAASACPPQRRGLGAPAKNTNFDSKTWQDTRTRTLPQHDSPRGGGGTPRPENEREGNQPVQTRYVTGGRKGEGRGRKKGVDSVKAGVVPPRPPLSPTYEPAHSLPTHGGARMSCCTPTAAVIAPETCANCGKEGTDIVKLKNCTACFLVKYCGVDCQKSHRKLHKRACKKRAAELKDEELYAQGHERPESDFCPLCLLAIPFPMNVHSMFYSCCSKLVCNGCAYATHVRRQGDSNSCPFCRAPSPENDEEGLKRTQRRVAAKDPEAMVFLGNLYKNGSCGLEKNVPRAMKLWTEAAELGSTTAHADMGIAYYNGWGVAQDKAKGMCCWESAAMQGHATTRHTLGIFEFDGGNYDRAVRHLVISAKMGLKESLNEIKELFVNGHIAKAQFAEGLKGYQDAVEEMKSSDREVAATLGLNKNNID
;
A
#
# COMPACT_ATOMS: atom_id res chain seq x y z
N MET A 1 -48.60 24.58 -23.89
CA MET A 1 -47.42 25.40 -24.23
C MET A 1 -46.90 25.97 -22.92
N ASP A 2 -45.74 25.66 -22.35
CA ASP A 2 -44.77 24.59 -22.51
C ASP A 2 -43.95 24.48 -21.20
N ARG A 3 -43.67 23.22 -20.85
CA ARG A 3 -42.52 22.63 -20.15
C ARG A 3 -41.76 23.37 -19.03
N LYS A 4 -41.89 22.77 -17.84
CA LYS A 4 -40.90 22.68 -16.75
C LYS A 4 -39.55 22.18 -17.28
N SER A 5 -38.46 22.86 -16.92
CA SER A 5 -37.08 22.37 -17.14
C SER A 5 -36.57 21.73 -15.85
N ALA A 6 -36.70 20.40 -15.75
CA ALA A 6 -35.93 19.56 -14.85
C ALA A 6 -34.60 19.27 -15.56
N ASN A 7 -33.48 19.60 -14.93
CA ASN A 7 -32.16 19.18 -15.40
C ASN A 7 -31.69 18.06 -14.47
N ASP A 8 -31.99 16.83 -14.88
CA ASP A 8 -31.46 15.60 -14.29
C ASP A 8 -29.98 15.48 -14.64
N ILE A 9 -29.10 15.76 -13.67
CA ILE A 9 -27.71 15.28 -13.70
C ILE A 9 -27.74 13.87 -13.11
N GLY A 10 -28.17 12.92 -13.93
CA GLY A 10 -28.04 11.49 -13.67
C GLY A 10 -26.59 11.05 -13.86
N ARG A 11 -25.73 11.30 -12.87
CA ARG A 11 -24.46 10.59 -12.73
C ARG A 11 -24.71 9.40 -11.81
N SER A 12 -25.31 8.35 -12.37
CA SER A 12 -25.38 7.06 -11.69
C SER A 12 -23.95 6.57 -11.45
N SER A 13 -23.54 6.54 -10.19
CA SER A 13 -22.38 5.80 -9.74
C SER A 13 -22.54 4.36 -10.23
N ALA A 14 -21.66 3.96 -11.15
CA ALA A 14 -21.46 2.56 -11.43
C ALA A 14 -20.85 1.95 -10.17
N ALA A 15 -21.70 1.51 -9.24
CA ALA A 15 -21.35 0.39 -8.38
C ALA A 15 -20.81 -0.69 -9.33
N SER A 16 -19.52 -0.97 -9.22
CA SER A 16 -18.75 -1.87 -10.06
C SER A 16 -19.35 -3.27 -9.98
N ALA A 17 -20.36 -3.51 -10.81
CA ALA A 17 -20.99 -4.81 -10.94
C ALA A 17 -19.93 -5.79 -11.44
N CYS A 18 -19.48 -6.70 -10.55
CA CYS A 18 -18.51 -7.74 -10.91
C CYS A 18 -19.09 -8.56 -12.09
N PRO A 19 -18.39 -8.64 -13.23
CA PRO A 19 -18.81 -9.54 -14.30
C PRO A 19 -18.69 -10.99 -13.81
N PRO A 20 -19.59 -11.90 -14.24
CA PRO A 20 -19.53 -13.31 -13.83
C PRO A 20 -18.17 -13.92 -14.22
N GLN A 21 -17.41 -14.39 -13.24
CA GLN A 21 -16.11 -15.05 -13.42
C GLN A 21 -16.17 -16.57 -13.17
N ARG A 22 -15.11 -17.22 -13.66
CA ARG A 22 -15.00 -18.60 -14.16
C ARG A 22 -15.39 -19.70 -13.15
N ARG A 23 -16.33 -20.58 -13.55
CA ARG A 23 -16.32 -21.98 -13.08
C ARG A 23 -15.13 -22.68 -13.74
N GLY A 24 -14.10 -22.99 -12.95
CA GLY A 24 -12.99 -23.84 -13.40
C GLY A 24 -11.63 -23.26 -13.05
N LEU A 25 -11.26 -23.32 -11.77
CA LEU A 25 -9.89 -23.53 -11.30
C LEU A 25 -10.03 -24.35 -10.01
N GLY A 26 -10.25 -25.66 -10.19
CA GLY A 26 -10.09 -26.64 -9.11
C GLY A 26 -8.61 -26.97 -9.00
N ALA A 27 -7.87 -26.20 -8.21
CA ALA A 27 -6.66 -26.70 -7.58
C ALA A 27 -7.05 -27.26 -6.21
N PRO A 28 -6.46 -28.39 -5.76
CA PRO A 28 -6.81 -28.95 -4.46
C PRO A 28 -6.43 -27.95 -3.37
N ALA A 29 -7.44 -27.49 -2.64
CA ALA A 29 -7.26 -26.71 -1.44
C ALA A 29 -6.50 -27.57 -0.42
N LYS A 30 -5.17 -27.49 -0.42
CA LYS A 30 -4.47 -27.61 0.85
C LYS A 30 -5.05 -26.51 1.71
N ASN A 31 -5.49 -26.90 2.89
CA ASN A 31 -6.21 -26.08 3.86
C ASN A 31 -5.33 -24.89 4.27
N THR A 32 -5.26 -23.87 3.42
CA THR A 32 -4.71 -22.57 3.79
C THR A 32 -5.79 -21.96 4.67
N ASN A 33 -5.70 -22.26 5.97
CA ASN A 33 -5.98 -21.22 6.94
C ASN A 33 -5.09 -20.05 6.52
N PHE A 34 -5.61 -19.19 5.65
CA PHE A 34 -5.04 -17.89 5.34
C PHE A 34 -4.99 -17.19 6.69
N ASP A 35 -3.84 -17.31 7.36
CA ASP A 35 -3.72 -17.01 8.78
C ASP A 35 -3.88 -15.51 8.92
N SER A 36 -5.12 -15.12 9.19
CA SER A 36 -5.51 -13.74 9.33
C SER A 36 -4.68 -12.98 10.36
N LYS A 37 -3.94 -13.68 11.24
CA LYS A 37 -3.02 -13.06 12.20
C LYS A 37 -1.87 -12.29 11.53
N THR A 38 -1.36 -12.72 10.37
CA THR A 38 -0.28 -11.97 9.68
C THR A 38 -0.80 -10.75 8.92
N TRP A 39 -2.10 -10.72 8.60
CA TRP A 39 -2.75 -9.62 7.87
C TRP A 39 -3.45 -8.59 8.79
N GLN A 40 -3.87 -8.99 10.00
CA GLN A 40 -4.93 -8.29 10.75
C GLN A 40 -4.52 -7.07 11.58
N ASP A 41 -3.26 -6.68 11.68
CA ASP A 41 -2.88 -5.68 12.69
C ASP A 41 -2.55 -4.29 12.14
N THR A 42 -3.07 -3.92 10.97
CA THR A 42 -2.67 -2.67 10.33
C THR A 42 -3.19 -1.40 11.02
N ARG A 43 -4.23 -1.46 11.87
CA ARG A 43 -4.82 -0.24 12.47
C ARG A 43 -5.54 -0.41 13.82
N THR A 44 -5.47 -1.54 14.51
CA THR A 44 -6.40 -1.82 15.65
C THR A 44 -5.78 -1.85 17.05
N ARG A 45 -4.60 -1.25 17.26
CA ARG A 45 -4.10 -1.08 18.63
C ARG A 45 -4.55 0.25 19.25
N THR A 46 -4.86 0.17 20.54
CA THR A 46 -5.33 1.20 21.47
C THR A 46 -4.64 2.55 21.27
N LEU A 47 -5.41 3.61 21.50
CA LEU A 47 -4.86 4.96 21.63
C LEU A 47 -3.71 4.94 22.63
N PRO A 48 -2.63 5.72 22.41
CA PRO A 48 -1.41 5.58 23.19
C PRO A 48 -1.69 5.70 24.68
N GLN A 49 -1.55 4.59 25.41
CA GLN A 49 -1.36 4.63 26.85
C GLN A 49 0.07 5.14 27.08
N HIS A 50 0.19 6.41 27.47
CA HIS A 50 1.43 6.90 28.02
C HIS A 50 1.54 6.40 29.46
N ASP A 51 2.38 5.38 29.67
CA ASP A 51 2.99 5.17 30.98
C ASP A 51 3.89 6.37 31.26
N SER A 52 3.35 7.33 32.01
CA SER A 52 4.13 8.40 32.61
C SER A 52 4.87 7.82 33.83
N PRO A 53 6.21 7.93 33.92
CA PRO A 53 6.88 7.67 35.18
C PRO A 53 6.44 8.76 36.16
N ARG A 54 5.62 8.38 37.15
CA ARG A 54 5.25 9.29 38.25
C ARG A 54 6.54 9.76 38.92
N GLY A 55 6.74 11.07 38.90
CA GLY A 55 7.71 11.72 39.76
C GLY A 55 7.39 11.44 41.22
N GLY A 56 8.32 10.77 41.89
CA GLY A 56 8.39 10.69 43.34
C GLY A 56 9.66 11.39 43.78
N GLY A 57 9.53 12.61 44.30
CA GLY A 57 10.61 13.29 45.03
C GLY A 57 10.84 12.60 46.37
N GLY A 58 12.10 12.58 46.79
CA GLY A 58 12.50 12.11 48.12
C GLY A 58 13.96 11.71 48.18
N THR A 59 14.85 12.68 48.39
CA THR A 59 16.14 12.42 49.07
C THR A 59 15.82 12.03 50.53
N PRO A 60 16.56 11.07 51.12
CA PRO A 60 17.78 11.47 51.85
C PRO A 60 18.94 10.43 51.82
N ARG A 61 20.16 10.95 51.89
CA ARG A 61 21.35 10.32 52.55
C ARG A 61 21.48 11.00 53.94
N PRO A 62 22.26 10.51 54.94
CA PRO A 62 23.43 9.61 54.90
C PRO A 62 23.40 8.51 56.01
N GLU A 63 24.25 7.47 56.03
CA GLU A 63 25.54 7.28 56.77
C GLU A 63 25.70 5.73 56.85
N ASN A 64 26.79 5.03 56.51
CA ASN A 64 28.17 4.90 57.05
C ASN A 64 28.38 3.42 57.49
N GLU A 65 29.65 2.98 57.57
CA GLU A 65 30.18 1.66 58.05
C GLU A 65 30.25 0.51 56.99
N ARG A 66 31.40 0.03 56.49
CA ARG A 66 32.68 -0.58 56.98
C ARG A 66 32.60 -2.09 57.29
N GLU A 67 33.65 -2.79 56.83
CA GLU A 67 34.07 -4.20 57.06
C GLU A 67 33.38 -5.27 56.20
N GLY A 68 34.04 -6.27 55.61
CA GLY A 68 35.43 -6.73 55.61
C GLY A 68 35.56 -8.01 54.75
N ASN A 69 36.79 -8.48 54.57
CA ASN A 69 37.22 -9.78 54.02
C ASN A 69 37.28 -10.04 52.49
N GLN A 70 38.51 -9.96 51.97
CA GLN A 70 39.11 -10.93 51.02
C GLN A 70 39.64 -12.17 51.80
N PRO A 71 40.35 -13.18 51.22
CA PRO A 71 40.67 -13.51 49.81
C PRO A 71 40.46 -15.00 49.45
N VAL A 72 40.60 -15.40 48.18
CA VAL A 72 41.42 -16.58 47.76
C VAL A 72 41.81 -16.43 46.27
N GLN A 73 43.10 -16.61 46.00
CA GLN A 73 43.76 -16.68 44.69
C GLN A 73 43.66 -18.09 44.08
N THR A 74 43.62 -18.20 42.76
CA THR A 74 44.41 -19.22 42.03
C THR A 74 44.92 -18.69 40.69
N ARG A 75 46.23 -18.93 40.48
CA ARG A 75 47.11 -18.68 39.32
C ARG A 75 46.77 -19.66 38.16
N TYR A 76 47.11 -19.47 36.88
CA TYR A 76 48.44 -19.48 36.21
C TYR A 76 48.20 -19.15 34.69
N VAL A 77 48.93 -18.21 34.05
CA VAL A 77 50.09 -18.40 33.11
C VAL A 77 49.69 -18.88 31.69
N THR A 78 50.22 -18.44 30.53
CA THR A 78 51.11 -17.37 30.01
C THR A 78 51.01 -17.44 28.47
N GLY A 79 51.32 -16.35 27.75
CA GLY A 79 51.72 -16.45 26.34
C GLY A 79 51.71 -15.12 25.61
N GLY A 80 52.82 -14.39 25.65
CA GLY A 80 53.03 -13.13 24.93
C GLY A 80 53.98 -13.23 23.75
N ARG A 81 53.93 -12.21 22.88
CA ARG A 81 54.98 -11.60 22.03
C ARG A 81 54.29 -10.77 20.93
N LYS A 82 54.78 -9.65 20.40
CA LYS A 82 55.76 -8.59 20.72
C LYS A 82 55.66 -7.64 19.50
N GLY A 83 55.83 -6.33 19.68
CA GLY A 83 56.04 -5.41 18.54
C GLY A 83 55.77 -3.95 18.86
N GLU A 84 56.80 -3.26 19.34
CA GLU A 84 56.82 -1.84 19.72
C GLU A 84 56.92 -0.88 18.52
N GLY A 85 56.56 0.40 18.72
CA GLY A 85 56.85 1.44 17.72
C GLY A 85 56.38 2.87 18.02
N ARG A 86 56.87 3.46 19.12
CA ARG A 86 57.07 4.91 19.43
C ARG A 86 56.28 6.01 18.68
N GLY A 87 55.68 6.92 19.46
CA GLY A 87 56.16 8.32 19.49
C GLY A 87 55.17 9.50 19.36
N ARG A 88 55.00 10.21 20.49
CA ARG A 88 55.21 11.67 20.65
C ARG A 88 54.01 12.67 20.51
N LYS A 89 53.59 13.14 21.70
CA LYS A 89 53.36 14.52 22.19
C LYS A 89 52.19 15.40 21.69
N LYS A 90 51.51 15.95 22.73
CA LYS A 90 50.88 17.29 22.87
C LYS A 90 49.67 17.55 21.96
N GLY A 91 48.56 18.13 22.39
CA GLY A 91 48.21 18.86 23.59
C GLY A 91 47.16 19.90 23.19
N VAL A 92 46.16 20.08 24.06
CA VAL A 92 45.33 21.27 24.29
C VAL A 92 44.33 21.76 23.22
N ASP A 93 43.20 22.22 23.78
CA ASP A 93 42.26 23.25 23.30
C ASP A 93 40.97 22.85 22.55
N SER A 94 39.90 22.77 23.35
CA SER A 94 38.76 23.71 23.32
C SER A 94 38.24 24.13 21.95
N VAL A 95 37.15 23.51 21.49
CA VAL A 95 36.32 24.05 20.40
C VAL A 95 35.04 24.63 20.97
N LYS A 96 34.96 25.95 20.82
CA LYS A 96 33.80 26.83 21.06
C LYS A 96 32.63 26.49 20.13
N ALA A 97 31.46 26.85 20.63
CA ALA A 97 30.19 26.98 19.91
C ALA A 97 30.32 27.72 18.55
N GLY A 98 29.69 27.15 17.52
CA GLY A 98 29.36 27.81 16.24
C GLY A 98 27.87 27.57 15.97
N VAL A 99 27.02 28.56 16.20
CA VAL A 99 26.42 29.45 15.18
C VAL A 99 25.49 28.71 14.19
N VAL A 100 24.20 29.00 14.38
CA VAL A 100 23.05 28.61 13.56
C VAL A 100 23.08 29.32 12.19
N PRO A 101 22.93 28.61 11.05
CA PRO A 101 22.67 29.26 9.77
C PRO A 101 21.17 29.60 9.59
N PRO A 102 20.83 30.73 8.93
CA PRO A 102 19.45 31.20 8.81
C PRO A 102 18.64 30.48 7.72
N ARG A 103 17.31 30.49 7.90
CA ARG A 103 16.28 30.03 6.95
C ARG A 103 16.28 30.86 5.65
N PRO A 104 16.02 30.25 4.48
CA PRO A 104 15.56 30.98 3.31
C PRO A 104 14.03 31.23 3.34
N PRO A 105 13.53 32.33 2.74
CA PRO A 105 12.11 32.69 2.74
C PRO A 105 11.31 31.98 1.63
N LEU A 106 9.99 32.00 1.83
CA LEU A 106 8.93 31.39 1.02
C LEU A 106 8.72 32.10 -0.34
N SER A 107 8.19 31.33 -1.29
CA SER A 107 7.77 31.68 -2.66
C SER A 107 6.60 32.70 -2.72
N PRO A 108 6.33 33.31 -3.89
CA PRO A 108 5.26 32.83 -4.80
C PRO A 108 5.64 33.06 -6.30
N THR A 109 5.04 32.58 -7.39
CA THR A 109 3.65 32.38 -7.85
C THR A 109 3.66 31.45 -9.10
N TYR A 110 2.54 30.79 -9.38
CA TYR A 110 2.24 29.98 -10.56
C TYR A 110 1.53 30.81 -11.65
N GLU A 111 1.84 30.61 -12.94
CA GLU A 111 0.90 30.54 -14.10
C GLU A 111 1.65 30.33 -15.44
N PRO A 112 0.99 29.77 -16.49
CA PRO A 112 1.65 28.94 -17.52
C PRO A 112 1.80 29.63 -18.89
N ALA A 113 2.75 29.15 -19.71
CA ALA A 113 2.87 29.57 -21.10
C ALA A 113 3.07 28.40 -22.07
N HIS A 114 2.10 28.25 -22.98
CA HIS A 114 2.22 27.56 -24.26
C HIS A 114 3.17 28.33 -25.19
N SER A 115 4.02 27.64 -25.96
CA SER A 115 4.13 27.72 -27.44
C SER A 115 5.48 27.17 -27.95
N LEU A 116 5.38 26.46 -29.09
CA LEU A 116 6.47 25.91 -29.92
C LEU A 116 7.38 27.01 -30.49
N PRO A 117 8.57 26.62 -30.99
CA PRO A 117 8.81 26.89 -32.41
C PRO A 117 9.44 25.74 -33.21
N THR A 118 9.05 25.76 -34.48
CA THR A 118 9.47 25.01 -35.66
C THR A 118 10.80 25.51 -36.27
N HIS A 119 11.55 24.59 -36.91
CA HIS A 119 12.39 24.67 -38.14
C HIS A 119 13.54 23.63 -38.01
N GLY A 120 13.67 22.56 -38.81
CA GLY A 120 13.97 22.50 -40.26
C GLY A 120 15.50 22.34 -40.44
N GLY A 121 16.12 21.37 -41.14
CA GLY A 121 15.71 20.25 -41.98
C GLY A 121 16.96 19.41 -42.43
N ALA A 122 16.76 18.56 -43.46
CA ALA A 122 17.70 17.69 -44.22
C ALA A 122 17.77 16.19 -43.78
N ARG A 123 17.06 15.24 -44.45
CA ARG A 123 17.40 14.42 -45.67
C ARG A 123 18.61 13.47 -45.43
N MET A 124 18.68 12.17 -45.75
CA MET A 124 17.99 11.11 -46.52
C MET A 124 18.34 9.76 -45.83
N SER A 125 17.61 8.63 -45.90
CA SER A 125 17.46 7.78 -47.09
C SER A 125 16.55 6.57 -46.79
N CYS A 126 15.76 6.24 -47.82
CA CYS A 126 14.85 5.13 -48.09
C CYS A 126 15.04 3.80 -47.33
N CYS A 127 14.00 3.41 -46.56
CA CYS A 127 13.49 2.03 -46.50
C CYS A 127 11.98 2.10 -46.68
N THR A 128 11.48 1.57 -47.79
CA THR A 128 10.04 1.52 -48.11
C THR A 128 9.29 0.69 -47.07
N PRO A 129 8.16 1.18 -46.51
CA PRO A 129 7.30 0.33 -45.70
C PRO A 129 6.55 -0.60 -46.65
N THR A 130 6.84 -1.90 -46.56
CA THR A 130 5.91 -2.92 -47.04
C THR A 130 4.62 -2.68 -46.28
N ALA A 131 3.58 -2.22 -46.97
CA ALA A 131 2.28 -2.01 -46.39
C ALA A 131 1.86 -3.31 -45.70
N ALA A 132 1.78 -3.28 -44.37
CA ALA A 132 1.02 -4.28 -43.66
C ALA A 132 -0.38 -4.21 -44.25
N VAL A 133 -0.78 -5.25 -44.99
CA VAL A 133 -2.14 -5.41 -45.48
C VAL A 133 -3.02 -5.39 -44.23
N ILE A 134 -3.65 -4.25 -43.95
CA ILE A 134 -4.72 -4.15 -42.98
C ILE A 134 -5.80 -5.06 -43.54
N ALA A 135 -5.96 -6.24 -42.93
CA ALA A 135 -6.99 -7.19 -43.34
C ALA A 135 -8.34 -6.44 -43.40
N PRO A 136 -9.14 -6.64 -44.46
CA PRO A 136 -10.38 -5.90 -44.63
C PRO A 136 -11.28 -6.10 -43.41
N GLU A 137 -11.76 -4.98 -42.90
CA GLU A 137 -12.74 -4.85 -41.83
C GLU A 137 -14.03 -5.55 -42.25
N THR A 138 -14.10 -6.87 -42.05
CA THR A 138 -15.21 -7.72 -42.52
C THR A 138 -15.97 -8.35 -41.37
N CYS A 139 -17.25 -8.63 -41.59
CA CYS A 139 -18.05 -9.35 -40.64
C CYS A 139 -17.55 -10.79 -40.51
N ALA A 140 -17.17 -11.18 -39.29
CA ALA A 140 -16.64 -12.51 -39.01
C ALA A 140 -17.61 -13.68 -39.29
N ASN A 141 -18.90 -13.40 -39.50
CA ASN A 141 -19.89 -14.43 -39.84
C ASN A 141 -20.18 -14.50 -41.35
N CYS A 142 -20.52 -13.37 -41.98
CA CYS A 142 -21.02 -13.34 -43.35
C CYS A 142 -20.06 -12.74 -44.36
N GLY A 143 -18.86 -12.34 -43.94
CA GLY A 143 -17.83 -11.76 -44.81
C GLY A 143 -18.13 -10.34 -45.32
N LYS A 144 -19.29 -9.75 -45.01
CA LYS A 144 -19.64 -8.38 -45.44
C LYS A 144 -18.58 -7.39 -44.99
N GLU A 145 -18.06 -6.64 -45.95
CA GLU A 145 -17.13 -5.53 -45.70
C GLU A 145 -17.83 -4.38 -44.98
N GLY A 146 -17.12 -3.75 -44.06
CA GLY A 146 -17.53 -2.50 -43.45
C GLY A 146 -17.48 -1.38 -44.48
N THR A 147 -18.60 -0.69 -44.67
CA THR A 147 -18.70 0.50 -45.50
C THR A 147 -19.31 1.63 -44.69
N ASP A 148 -19.35 2.85 -45.22
CA ASP A 148 -20.04 3.98 -44.57
C ASP A 148 -21.51 3.68 -44.26
N ILE A 149 -22.10 2.74 -45.00
CA ILE A 149 -23.47 2.23 -44.83
C ILE A 149 -23.51 1.06 -43.84
N VAL A 150 -22.57 0.12 -43.90
CA VAL A 150 -22.52 -1.07 -43.05
C VAL A 150 -21.48 -0.90 -41.94
N LYS A 151 -21.91 -0.39 -40.79
CA LYS A 151 -21.04 -0.24 -39.61
C LYS A 151 -20.86 -1.56 -38.88
N LEU A 152 -19.63 -2.09 -38.89
CA LEU A 152 -19.26 -3.26 -38.11
C LEU A 152 -19.02 -2.89 -36.64
N LYS A 153 -19.50 -3.75 -35.72
CA LYS A 153 -19.30 -3.60 -34.27
C LYS A 153 -18.43 -4.73 -33.74
N ASN A 154 -17.46 -4.37 -32.90
CA ASN A 154 -16.62 -5.34 -32.20
C ASN A 154 -17.46 -6.26 -31.29
N CYS A 155 -17.02 -7.50 -31.16
CA CYS A 155 -17.46 -8.35 -30.06
C CYS A 155 -17.11 -7.67 -28.74
N THR A 156 -18.12 -7.35 -27.92
CA THR A 156 -17.95 -6.60 -26.66
C THR A 156 -17.14 -7.35 -25.60
N ALA A 157 -16.96 -8.67 -25.75
CA ALA A 157 -16.22 -9.48 -24.80
C ALA A 157 -14.73 -9.61 -25.11
N CYS A 158 -14.32 -9.59 -26.38
CA CYS A 158 -12.94 -9.89 -26.78
C CYS A 158 -12.32 -8.88 -27.74
N PHE A 159 -13.12 -8.05 -28.41
CA PHE A 159 -12.68 -7.07 -29.42
C PHE A 159 -11.89 -7.63 -30.62
N LEU A 160 -11.75 -8.96 -30.77
CA LEU A 160 -11.00 -9.59 -31.88
C LEU A 160 -11.75 -9.65 -33.20
N VAL A 161 -13.08 -9.69 -33.14
CA VAL A 161 -13.94 -9.96 -34.30
C VAL A 161 -15.05 -8.94 -34.35
N LYS A 162 -15.51 -8.62 -35.57
CA LYS A 162 -16.55 -7.62 -35.79
C LYS A 162 -17.78 -8.22 -36.48
N TYR A 163 -18.93 -7.61 -36.25
CA TYR A 163 -20.23 -8.06 -36.75
C TYR A 163 -21.04 -6.92 -37.36
N CYS A 164 -21.69 -7.17 -38.50
CA CYS A 164 -22.62 -6.22 -39.12
C CYS A 164 -24.00 -6.18 -38.43
N GLY A 165 -24.27 -7.11 -37.50
CA GLY A 165 -25.53 -7.19 -36.78
C GLY A 165 -25.55 -8.30 -35.72
N VAL A 166 -26.57 -8.26 -34.88
CA VAL A 166 -26.75 -9.19 -33.74
C VAL A 166 -26.90 -10.64 -34.22
N ASP A 167 -27.54 -10.87 -35.39
CA ASP A 167 -27.74 -12.22 -35.92
C ASP A 167 -26.42 -12.86 -36.35
N CYS A 168 -25.55 -12.09 -37.02
CA CYS A 168 -24.21 -12.54 -37.36
C CYS A 168 -23.37 -12.85 -36.12
N GLN A 169 -23.50 -12.04 -35.06
CA GLN A 169 -22.85 -12.32 -33.78
C GLN A 169 -23.37 -13.62 -33.14
N LYS A 170 -24.69 -13.85 -33.12
CA LYS A 170 -25.30 -15.05 -32.55
C LYS A 170 -24.87 -16.32 -33.30
N SER A 171 -24.86 -16.28 -34.63
CA SER A 171 -24.45 -17.40 -35.48
C SER A 171 -22.97 -17.75 -35.28
N HIS A 172 -22.09 -16.75 -35.24
CA HIS A 172 -20.66 -16.97 -35.08
C HIS A 172 -20.23 -17.30 -33.64
N ARG A 173 -21.08 -17.01 -32.63
CA ARG A 173 -20.77 -17.21 -31.21
C ARG A 173 -20.24 -18.62 -30.90
N LYS A 174 -20.80 -19.66 -31.54
CA LYS A 174 -20.40 -21.06 -31.29
C LYS A 174 -18.98 -21.33 -31.77
N LEU A 175 -18.60 -20.78 -32.92
CA LEU A 175 -17.27 -20.96 -33.55
C LEU A 175 -16.19 -20.21 -32.77
N HIS A 176 -16.51 -19.01 -32.28
CA HIS A 176 -15.54 -18.14 -31.61
C HIS A 176 -15.51 -18.27 -30.09
N LYS A 177 -16.42 -19.03 -29.46
CA LYS A 177 -16.59 -19.09 -28.00
C LYS A 177 -15.30 -19.30 -27.22
N ARG A 178 -14.44 -20.25 -27.65
CA ARG A 178 -13.19 -20.58 -26.94
C ARG A 178 -12.16 -19.46 -27.05
N ALA A 179 -11.92 -18.96 -28.26
CA ALA A 179 -11.02 -17.84 -28.51
C ALA A 179 -11.51 -16.55 -27.82
N CYS A 180 -12.81 -16.26 -27.88
CA CYS A 180 -13.46 -15.15 -27.20
C CYS A 180 -13.18 -15.16 -25.69
N LYS A 181 -13.44 -16.31 -25.04
CA LYS A 181 -13.20 -16.48 -23.60
C LYS A 181 -11.74 -16.34 -23.21
N LYS A 182 -10.82 -16.82 -24.07
CA LYS A 182 -9.38 -16.68 -23.84
C LYS A 182 -8.99 -15.20 -23.87
N ARG A 183 -9.32 -14.49 -24.96
CA ARG A 183 -9.01 -13.06 -25.07
C ARG A 183 -9.71 -12.21 -24.02
N ALA A 184 -10.95 -12.53 -23.67
CA ALA A 184 -11.65 -11.83 -22.59
C ALA A 184 -10.95 -11.96 -21.23
N ALA A 185 -10.20 -13.04 -20.97
CA ALA A 185 -9.35 -13.12 -19.79
C ALA A 185 -8.01 -12.42 -19.97
N GLU A 186 -7.40 -12.48 -21.16
CA GLU A 186 -6.18 -11.72 -21.45
C GLU A 186 -6.41 -10.22 -21.25
N LEU A 187 -7.54 -9.67 -21.72
CA LEU A 187 -7.92 -8.27 -21.51
C LEU A 187 -8.09 -7.92 -20.02
N LYS A 188 -8.61 -8.84 -19.21
CA LYS A 188 -8.74 -8.63 -17.76
C LYS A 188 -7.38 -8.68 -17.07
N ASP A 189 -6.50 -9.59 -17.47
CA ASP A 189 -5.13 -9.63 -16.97
C ASP A 189 -4.38 -8.35 -17.38
N GLU A 190 -4.52 -7.91 -18.63
CA GLU A 190 -3.96 -6.64 -19.14
C GLU A 190 -4.43 -5.46 -18.27
N GLU A 191 -5.73 -5.35 -17.98
CA GLU A 191 -6.27 -4.31 -17.10
C GLU A 191 -5.73 -4.40 -15.67
N LEU A 192 -5.74 -5.59 -15.08
CA LEU A 192 -5.31 -5.85 -13.70
C LEU A 192 -3.83 -5.51 -13.46
N TYR A 193 -2.97 -5.82 -14.43
CA TYR A 193 -1.53 -5.58 -14.35
C TYR A 193 -1.11 -4.18 -14.86
N ALA A 194 -1.95 -3.49 -15.64
CA ALA A 194 -1.66 -2.14 -16.10
C ALA A 194 -1.88 -1.07 -15.01
N GLN A 195 -2.72 -1.34 -14.01
CA GLN A 195 -3.08 -0.39 -12.95
C GLN A 195 -2.37 -0.67 -11.63
N GLY A 196 -2.44 0.27 -10.69
CA GLY A 196 -2.01 0.11 -9.29
C GLY A 196 -0.53 -0.15 -9.12
N HIS A 197 0.29 0.66 -9.81
CA HIS A 197 1.74 0.70 -9.68
C HIS A 197 2.22 1.76 -8.67
N GLU A 198 1.33 2.67 -8.28
CA GLU A 198 1.61 3.73 -7.31
C GLU A 198 0.86 3.47 -6.00
N ARG A 199 1.42 3.95 -4.88
CA ARG A 199 0.79 3.84 -3.56
C ARG A 199 -0.30 4.89 -3.39
N PRO A 200 -1.40 4.59 -2.68
CA PRO A 200 -2.45 5.57 -2.40
C PRO A 200 -1.94 6.70 -1.49
N GLU A 201 -2.55 7.89 -1.54
CA GLU A 201 -2.13 9.04 -0.73
C GLU A 201 -2.13 8.76 0.78
N SER A 202 -3.00 7.87 1.24
CA SER A 202 -3.08 7.41 2.65
C SER A 202 -1.77 6.78 3.15
N ASP A 203 -0.92 6.34 2.24
CA ASP A 203 0.35 5.68 2.55
C ASP A 203 1.50 6.64 2.82
N PHE A 204 1.30 7.93 2.57
CA PHE A 204 2.33 8.96 2.71
C PHE A 204 2.19 9.68 4.04
N CYS A 205 3.31 9.90 4.71
CA CYS A 205 3.33 10.70 5.92
C CYS A 205 3.03 12.16 5.55
N PRO A 206 2.04 12.83 6.15
CA PRO A 206 1.66 14.19 5.76
C PRO A 206 2.68 15.26 6.20
N LEU A 207 3.69 14.88 6.99
CA LEU A 207 4.73 15.81 7.48
C LEU A 207 5.98 15.79 6.62
N CYS A 208 6.47 14.62 6.21
CA CYS A 208 7.64 14.51 5.34
C CYS A 208 7.29 14.23 3.87
N LEU A 209 6.02 13.92 3.57
CA LEU A 209 5.52 13.57 2.23
C LEU A 209 6.18 12.33 1.61
N LEU A 210 6.91 11.54 2.42
CA LEU A 210 7.50 10.29 2.00
C LEU A 210 6.56 9.13 2.33
N ALA A 211 6.50 8.15 1.44
CA ALA A 211 5.78 6.91 1.68
C ALA A 211 6.25 6.25 2.98
N ILE A 212 5.32 5.73 3.79
CA ILE A 212 5.62 5.10 5.06
C ILE A 212 6.10 3.67 4.78
N PRO A 213 7.27 3.23 5.31
CA PRO A 213 7.77 1.89 5.10
C PRO A 213 6.77 0.82 5.57
N PHE A 214 6.72 -0.31 4.88
CA PHE A 214 5.97 -1.47 5.33
C PHE A 214 6.72 -2.24 6.43
N PRO A 215 6.02 -2.82 7.42
CA PRO A 215 4.58 -2.73 7.64
C PRO A 215 4.21 -1.38 8.31
N MET A 216 3.19 -0.70 7.75
CA MET A 216 2.91 0.71 8.10
C MET A 216 2.48 0.93 9.55
N ASN A 217 1.78 -0.03 10.15
CA ASN A 217 1.37 0.00 11.57
C ASN A 217 2.55 0.00 12.54
N VAL A 218 3.70 -0.55 12.13
CA VAL A 218 4.92 -0.54 12.93
C VAL A 218 5.68 0.77 12.76
N HIS A 219 5.60 1.38 11.57
CA HIS A 219 6.36 2.58 11.20
C HIS A 219 5.57 3.89 11.29
N SER A 220 4.31 3.85 11.71
CA SER A 220 3.46 5.02 11.85
C SER A 220 2.39 4.86 12.92
N MET A 221 1.82 5.99 13.34
CA MET A 221 0.70 6.05 14.26
C MET A 221 -0.49 6.77 13.62
N PHE A 222 -1.69 6.25 13.85
CA PHE A 222 -2.95 6.86 13.43
C PHE A 222 -3.43 7.86 14.49
N TYR A 223 -3.79 9.07 14.05
CA TYR A 223 -4.27 10.13 14.94
C TYR A 223 -5.76 10.40 14.74
N SER A 224 -6.59 9.98 15.71
CA SER A 224 -8.06 10.10 15.66
C SER A 224 -8.59 11.52 15.50
N CYS A 225 -7.82 12.54 15.88
CA CYS A 225 -8.19 13.94 15.72
C CYS A 225 -8.18 14.41 14.26
N CYS A 226 -7.40 13.80 13.38
CA CYS A 226 -7.24 14.20 11.97
C CYS A 226 -7.29 13.06 10.96
N SER A 227 -7.44 11.83 11.43
CA SER A 227 -7.43 10.58 10.64
C SER A 227 -6.19 10.40 9.78
N LYS A 228 -5.04 10.95 10.21
CA LYS A 228 -3.78 10.84 9.47
C LYS A 228 -2.85 9.82 10.11
N LEU A 229 -2.13 9.09 9.26
CA LEU A 229 -0.99 8.27 9.64
C LEU A 229 0.27 9.13 9.59
N VAL A 230 0.95 9.29 10.72
CA VAL A 230 2.21 10.01 10.80
C VAL A 230 3.31 9.02 11.11
N CYS A 231 4.39 9.01 10.30
CA CYS A 231 5.50 8.10 10.55
C CYS A 231 6.19 8.40 11.89
N ASN A 232 6.72 7.35 12.53
CA ASN A 232 7.33 7.45 13.87
C ASN A 232 8.47 8.49 13.92
N GLY A 233 9.23 8.62 12.83
CA GLY A 233 10.26 9.66 12.70
C GLY A 233 9.71 11.07 12.83
N CYS A 234 8.69 11.44 12.05
CA CYS A 234 8.11 12.77 12.12
C CYS A 234 7.35 13.02 13.43
N ALA A 235 6.72 11.98 14.00
CA ALA A 235 6.11 12.08 15.32
C ALA A 235 7.17 12.42 16.38
N TYR A 236 8.24 11.62 16.44
CA TYR A 236 9.37 11.82 17.36
C TYR A 236 10.03 13.19 17.18
N ALA A 237 10.39 13.55 15.95
CA ALA A 237 11.04 14.83 15.64
C ALA A 237 10.18 16.02 16.07
N THR A 238 8.85 15.92 15.96
CA THR A 238 7.94 16.96 16.43
C THR A 238 7.95 17.09 17.95
N HIS A 239 7.92 15.97 18.68
CA HIS A 239 7.97 15.97 20.15
C HIS A 239 9.29 16.53 20.70
N VAL A 240 10.42 16.16 20.08
CA VAL A 240 11.74 16.72 20.44
C VAL A 240 11.80 18.23 20.21
N ARG A 241 11.32 18.71 19.06
CA ARG A 241 11.29 20.15 18.74
C ARG A 241 10.38 20.95 19.68
N ARG A 242 9.40 20.30 20.30
CA ARG A 242 8.48 20.90 21.27
C ARG A 242 8.91 20.68 22.72
N GLN A 243 10.20 20.41 22.96
CA GLN A 243 10.76 20.24 24.30
C GLN A 243 10.03 19.16 25.14
N GLY A 244 9.53 18.11 24.49
CA GLY A 244 8.87 17.00 25.17
C GLY A 244 7.35 17.13 25.33
N ASP A 245 6.68 18.09 24.70
CA ASP A 245 5.21 18.01 24.55
C ASP A 245 4.83 16.86 23.59
N SER A 246 4.73 15.66 24.17
CA SER A 246 4.22 14.46 23.52
C SER A 246 2.70 14.39 23.52
N ASN A 247 2.02 15.32 24.21
CA ASN A 247 0.59 15.26 24.45
C ASN A 247 -0.22 15.98 23.37
N SER A 248 0.36 16.23 22.20
CA SER A 248 -0.32 16.86 21.07
C SER A 248 -0.02 16.16 19.74
N CYS A 249 -1.03 16.12 18.87
CA CYS A 249 -0.92 15.55 17.54
C CYS A 249 0.20 16.25 16.75
N PRO A 250 1.15 15.51 16.15
CA PRO A 250 2.23 16.10 15.35
C PRO A 250 1.71 16.88 14.13
N PHE A 251 0.57 16.47 13.58
CA PHE A 251 -0.02 17.09 12.39
C PHE A 251 -0.91 18.30 12.71
N CYS A 252 -2.04 18.10 13.38
CA CYS A 252 -3.01 19.18 13.62
C CYS A 252 -2.89 19.87 14.98
N ARG A 253 -1.92 19.46 15.82
CA ARG A 253 -1.65 20.03 17.16
C ARG A 253 -2.79 19.91 18.19
N ALA A 254 -3.86 19.18 17.87
CA ALA A 254 -4.89 18.86 18.85
C ALA A 254 -4.27 18.06 20.02
N PRO A 255 -4.69 18.30 21.27
CA PRO A 255 -4.20 17.51 22.41
C PRO A 255 -4.53 16.03 22.23
N SER A 256 -3.72 15.12 22.74
CA SER A 256 -4.00 13.68 22.74
C SER A 256 -5.30 13.39 23.49
N PRO A 257 -6.10 12.40 23.06
CA PRO A 257 -7.28 12.01 23.82
C PRO A 257 -6.88 11.40 25.16
N GLU A 258 -7.62 11.73 26.21
CA GLU A 258 -7.33 11.24 27.58
C GLU A 258 -7.64 9.75 27.75
N ASN A 259 -8.59 9.24 26.95
CA ASN A 259 -9.03 7.85 26.99
C ASN A 259 -9.59 7.38 25.64
N ASP A 260 -9.89 6.09 25.57
CA ASP A 260 -10.42 5.47 24.34
C ASP A 260 -11.78 6.03 23.92
N GLU A 261 -12.62 6.43 24.86
CA GLU A 261 -13.95 6.99 24.58
C GLU A 261 -13.83 8.34 23.86
N GLU A 262 -12.93 9.21 24.32
CA GLU A 262 -12.68 10.49 23.69
C GLU A 262 -12.08 10.31 22.29
N GLY A 263 -11.12 9.40 22.14
CA GLY A 263 -10.55 9.07 20.84
C GLY A 263 -11.60 8.49 19.88
N LEU A 264 -12.52 7.66 20.37
CA LEU A 264 -13.64 7.14 19.60
C LEU A 264 -14.59 8.27 19.15
N LYS A 265 -14.94 9.21 20.06
CA LYS A 265 -15.76 10.39 19.72
C LYS A 265 -15.10 11.22 18.62
N ARG A 266 -13.78 11.41 18.67
CA ARG A 266 -13.02 12.14 17.63
C ARG A 266 -13.08 11.41 16.28
N THR A 267 -12.89 10.09 16.27
CA THR A 267 -13.06 9.27 15.07
C THR A 267 -14.48 9.38 14.51
N GLN A 268 -15.51 9.31 15.36
CA GLN A 268 -16.91 9.45 14.92
C GLN A 268 -17.21 10.82 14.29
N ARG A 269 -16.61 11.92 14.81
CA ARG A 269 -16.71 13.23 14.15
C ARG A 269 -16.08 13.22 12.75
N ARG A 270 -14.95 12.53 12.56
CA ARG A 270 -14.30 12.39 11.26
C ARG A 270 -15.13 11.54 10.29
N VAL A 271 -15.75 10.47 10.78
CA VAL A 271 -16.72 9.68 10.01
C VAL A 271 -17.93 10.53 9.58
N ALA A 272 -18.47 11.35 10.47
CA ALA A 272 -19.54 12.29 10.14
C ALA A 272 -19.12 13.33 9.09
N ALA A 273 -17.84 13.73 9.09
CA ALA A 273 -17.22 14.56 8.07
C ALA A 273 -16.83 13.81 6.78
N LYS A 274 -17.28 12.56 6.62
CA LYS A 274 -17.02 11.69 5.46
C LYS A 274 -15.54 11.43 5.17
N ASP A 275 -14.73 11.29 6.21
CA ASP A 275 -13.33 10.88 6.10
C ASP A 275 -13.21 9.36 5.88
N PRO A 276 -12.69 8.88 4.72
CA PRO A 276 -12.62 7.46 4.41
C PRO A 276 -11.70 6.68 5.35
N GLU A 277 -10.59 7.28 5.79
CA GLU A 277 -9.62 6.60 6.66
C GLU A 277 -10.18 6.46 8.09
N ALA A 278 -10.97 7.44 8.55
CA ALA A 278 -11.73 7.32 9.79
C ALA A 278 -12.82 6.25 9.72
N MET A 279 -13.51 6.12 8.58
CA MET A 279 -14.51 5.07 8.37
C MET A 279 -13.87 3.68 8.42
N VAL A 280 -12.72 3.49 7.75
CA VAL A 280 -11.95 2.24 7.82
C VAL A 280 -11.51 1.95 9.24
N PHE A 281 -10.97 2.94 9.95
CA PHE A 281 -10.55 2.78 11.33
C PHE A 281 -11.72 2.38 12.24
N LEU A 282 -12.85 3.10 12.17
CA LEU A 282 -14.05 2.78 12.95
C LEU A 282 -14.64 1.42 12.57
N GLY A 283 -14.63 1.05 11.29
CA GLY A 283 -15.06 -0.26 10.81
C GLY A 283 -14.22 -1.37 11.45
N ASN A 284 -12.90 -1.17 11.50
CA ASN A 284 -11.99 -2.11 12.16
C ASN A 284 -12.20 -2.20 13.68
N LEU A 285 -12.55 -1.11 14.36
CA LEU A 285 -12.95 -1.15 15.77
C LEU A 285 -14.23 -2.00 15.97
N TYR A 286 -15.24 -1.86 15.12
CA TYR A 286 -16.44 -2.72 15.17
C TYR A 286 -16.12 -4.18 14.82
N LYS A 287 -15.21 -4.44 13.87
CA LYS A 287 -14.80 -5.80 13.52
C LYS A 287 -14.19 -6.54 14.72
N ASN A 288 -13.40 -5.84 15.53
CA ASN A 288 -12.66 -6.42 16.65
C ASN A 288 -13.42 -6.34 17.98
N GLY A 289 -14.34 -5.39 18.14
CA GLY A 289 -14.98 -5.11 19.42
C GLY A 289 -14.02 -4.41 20.40
N SER A 290 -13.37 -3.33 19.94
CA SER A 290 -12.36 -2.58 20.70
C SER A 290 -12.86 -1.20 21.14
N CYS A 291 -12.15 -0.55 22.07
CA CYS A 291 -12.53 0.79 22.60
C CYS A 291 -13.95 0.84 23.19
N GLY A 292 -14.37 -0.22 23.89
CA GLY A 292 -15.70 -0.31 24.50
C GLY A 292 -16.86 -0.59 23.51
N LEU A 293 -16.56 -0.86 22.24
CA LEU A 293 -17.55 -1.26 21.25
C LEU A 293 -17.75 -2.78 21.26
N GLU A 294 -18.98 -3.23 21.10
CA GLU A 294 -19.26 -4.63 20.81
C GLU A 294 -18.86 -4.99 19.38
N LYS A 295 -18.41 -6.24 19.20
CA LYS A 295 -18.09 -6.78 17.88
C LYS A 295 -19.32 -6.78 16.98
N ASN A 296 -19.26 -6.04 15.87
CA ASN A 296 -20.34 -5.89 14.91
C ASN A 296 -19.80 -5.77 13.47
N VAL A 297 -19.52 -6.92 12.85
CA VAL A 297 -18.98 -6.96 11.49
C VAL A 297 -19.96 -6.44 10.43
N PRO A 298 -21.29 -6.66 10.51
CA PRO A 298 -22.23 -6.03 9.57
C PRO A 298 -22.14 -4.50 9.57
N ARG A 299 -21.91 -3.87 10.73
CA ARG A 299 -21.66 -2.43 10.82
C ARG A 299 -20.30 -2.03 10.24
N ALA A 300 -19.27 -2.83 10.47
CA ALA A 300 -17.96 -2.65 9.83
C ALA A 300 -18.07 -2.67 8.29
N MET A 301 -18.80 -3.64 7.74
CA MET A 301 -19.03 -3.76 6.30
C MET A 301 -19.73 -2.53 5.70
N LYS A 302 -20.69 -1.93 6.41
CA LYS A 302 -21.32 -0.68 5.96
C LYS A 302 -20.31 0.47 5.89
N LEU A 303 -19.51 0.64 6.94
CA LEU A 303 -18.47 1.68 6.99
C LEU A 303 -17.40 1.47 5.91
N TRP A 304 -16.94 0.24 5.70
CA TRP A 304 -15.98 -0.05 4.63
C TRP A 304 -16.59 0.15 3.25
N THR A 305 -17.88 -0.17 3.05
CA THR A 305 -18.55 0.09 1.76
C THR A 305 -18.59 1.59 1.47
N GLU A 306 -18.98 2.42 2.44
CA GLU A 306 -18.97 3.88 2.30
C GLU A 306 -17.55 4.42 2.05
N ALA A 307 -16.54 3.89 2.75
CA ALA A 307 -15.15 4.30 2.57
C ALA A 307 -14.60 3.91 1.19
N ALA A 308 -14.97 2.73 0.69
CA ALA A 308 -14.61 2.23 -0.63
C ALA A 308 -15.23 3.10 -1.74
N GLU A 309 -16.49 3.53 -1.59
CA GLU A 309 -17.14 4.48 -2.50
C GLU A 309 -16.45 5.84 -2.54
N LEU A 310 -15.78 6.23 -1.45
CA LEU A 310 -14.94 7.42 -1.35
C LEU A 310 -13.48 7.20 -1.80
N GLY A 311 -13.16 6.03 -2.36
CA GLY A 311 -11.85 5.72 -2.92
C GLY A 311 -10.85 5.10 -1.95
N SER A 312 -11.27 4.64 -0.76
CA SER A 312 -10.37 3.95 0.16
C SER A 312 -9.99 2.56 -0.36
N THR A 313 -8.70 2.36 -0.61
CA THR A 313 -8.15 1.09 -1.08
C THR A 313 -8.10 0.05 0.03
N THR A 314 -7.80 0.48 1.27
CA THR A 314 -7.83 -0.38 2.46
C THR A 314 -9.25 -0.91 2.72
N ALA A 315 -10.29 -0.10 2.49
CA ALA A 315 -11.67 -0.55 2.65
C ALA A 315 -12.03 -1.69 1.69
N HIS A 316 -11.65 -1.59 0.41
CA HIS A 316 -11.80 -2.67 -0.56
C HIS A 316 -11.06 -3.93 -0.11
N ALA A 317 -9.86 -3.78 0.46
CA ALA A 317 -9.08 -4.90 0.95
C ALA A 317 -9.73 -5.61 2.16
N ASP A 318 -10.19 -4.85 3.15
CA ASP A 318 -10.89 -5.35 4.34
C ASP A 318 -12.19 -6.07 3.96
N MET A 319 -12.97 -5.51 3.03
CA MET A 319 -14.15 -6.16 2.46
C MET A 319 -13.80 -7.47 1.76
N GLY A 320 -12.71 -7.49 1.00
CA GLY A 320 -12.25 -8.70 0.31
C GLY A 320 -11.97 -9.84 1.28
N ILE A 321 -11.30 -9.53 2.39
CA ILE A 321 -11.03 -10.50 3.47
C ILE A 321 -12.32 -10.97 4.12
N ALA A 322 -13.23 -10.04 4.45
CA ALA A 322 -14.49 -10.38 5.09
C ALA A 322 -15.34 -11.33 4.24
N TYR A 323 -15.47 -11.06 2.93
CA TYR A 323 -16.19 -11.95 2.01
C TYR A 323 -15.47 -13.28 1.81
N TYR A 324 -14.15 -13.26 1.64
CA TYR A 324 -13.37 -14.48 1.40
C TYR A 324 -13.44 -15.46 2.58
N ASN A 325 -13.38 -14.94 3.80
CA ASN A 325 -13.40 -15.75 5.03
C ASN A 325 -14.79 -15.92 5.66
N GLY A 326 -15.82 -15.21 5.15
CA GLY A 326 -17.16 -15.23 5.74
C GLY A 326 -17.23 -14.58 7.12
N TRP A 327 -16.46 -13.52 7.37
CA TRP A 327 -16.47 -12.84 8.67
C TRP A 327 -17.73 -11.98 8.80
N GLY A 328 -18.71 -12.48 9.57
CA GLY A 328 -19.97 -11.78 9.86
C GLY A 328 -20.82 -11.43 8.62
N VAL A 329 -20.47 -12.00 7.47
CA VAL A 329 -21.20 -12.00 6.21
C VAL A 329 -21.14 -13.40 5.62
N ALA A 330 -22.07 -13.72 4.71
CA ALA A 330 -21.99 -14.98 3.98
C ALA A 330 -20.66 -15.06 3.21
N GLN A 331 -19.98 -16.21 3.33
CA GLN A 331 -18.75 -16.44 2.60
C GLN A 331 -19.01 -16.41 1.10
N ASP A 332 -18.27 -15.55 0.40
CA ASP A 332 -18.30 -15.43 -1.05
C ASP A 332 -16.87 -15.15 -1.54
N LYS A 333 -16.15 -16.21 -1.85
CA LYS A 333 -14.77 -16.13 -2.33
C LYS A 333 -14.65 -15.34 -3.63
N ALA A 334 -15.64 -15.43 -4.52
CA ALA A 334 -15.59 -14.73 -5.80
C ALA A 334 -15.72 -13.22 -5.60
N LYS A 335 -16.64 -12.81 -4.72
CA LYS A 335 -16.77 -11.41 -4.32
C LYS A 335 -15.54 -10.91 -3.57
N GLY A 336 -14.96 -11.74 -2.69
CA GLY A 336 -13.71 -11.45 -1.99
C GLY A 336 -12.55 -11.16 -2.95
N MET A 337 -12.36 -12.03 -3.94
CA MET A 337 -11.36 -11.85 -5.01
C MET A 337 -11.62 -10.58 -5.84
N CYS A 338 -12.87 -10.28 -6.20
CA CYS A 338 -13.22 -9.06 -6.93
C CYS A 338 -12.85 -7.79 -6.14
N CYS A 339 -13.12 -7.78 -4.82
CA CYS A 339 -12.70 -6.69 -3.94
C CYS A 339 -11.17 -6.56 -3.86
N TRP A 340 -10.44 -7.68 -3.80
CA TRP A 340 -8.98 -7.68 -3.80
C TRP A 340 -8.37 -7.21 -5.12
N GLU A 341 -8.89 -7.65 -6.26
CA GLU A 341 -8.49 -7.17 -7.59
C GLU A 341 -8.68 -5.64 -7.66
N SER A 342 -9.82 -5.13 -7.19
CA SER A 342 -10.09 -3.68 -7.15
C SER A 342 -9.11 -2.92 -6.26
N ALA A 343 -8.83 -3.39 -5.04
CA ALA A 343 -7.85 -2.77 -4.14
C ALA A 343 -6.44 -2.80 -4.74
N ALA A 344 -6.07 -3.90 -5.38
CA ALA A 344 -4.78 -4.05 -6.04
C ALA A 344 -4.63 -3.05 -7.20
N MET A 345 -5.62 -2.93 -8.09
CA MET A 345 -5.61 -1.95 -9.18
C MET A 345 -5.56 -0.49 -8.69
N GLN A 346 -6.02 -0.21 -7.48
CA GLN A 346 -5.91 1.11 -6.86
C GLN A 346 -4.62 1.30 -6.03
N GLY A 347 -3.70 0.32 -6.06
CA GLY A 347 -2.36 0.47 -5.49
C GLY A 347 -2.17 -0.12 -4.10
N HIS A 348 -3.10 -0.92 -3.58
CA HIS A 348 -2.95 -1.56 -2.27
C HIS A 348 -1.89 -2.68 -2.29
N ALA A 349 -0.65 -2.36 -1.88
CA ALA A 349 0.53 -3.22 -2.01
C ALA A 349 0.38 -4.61 -1.36
N THR A 350 -0.19 -4.67 -0.15
CA THR A 350 -0.39 -5.93 0.59
C THR A 350 -1.44 -6.82 -0.07
N THR A 351 -2.49 -6.22 -0.65
CA THR A 351 -3.49 -6.99 -1.40
C THR A 351 -2.92 -7.48 -2.72
N ARG A 352 -2.10 -6.67 -3.38
CA ARG A 352 -1.35 -7.11 -4.56
C ARG A 352 -0.47 -8.32 -4.24
N HIS A 353 0.27 -8.29 -3.13
CA HIS A 353 1.03 -9.44 -2.63
C HIS A 353 0.14 -10.66 -2.41
N THR A 354 -0.99 -10.47 -1.76
CA THR A 354 -1.96 -11.55 -1.46
C THR A 354 -2.48 -12.22 -2.73
N LEU A 355 -2.78 -11.45 -3.78
CA LEU A 355 -3.11 -12.02 -5.10
C LEU A 355 -1.94 -12.81 -5.69
N GLY A 356 -0.71 -12.34 -5.50
CA GLY A 356 0.50 -13.06 -5.90
C GLY A 356 0.63 -14.42 -5.22
N ILE A 357 0.43 -14.48 -3.91
CA ILE A 357 0.41 -15.74 -3.14
C ILE A 357 -0.72 -16.66 -3.62
N PHE A 358 -1.92 -16.11 -3.85
CA PHE A 358 -3.04 -16.90 -4.35
C PHE A 358 -2.75 -17.55 -5.71
N GLU A 359 -2.13 -16.81 -6.64
CA GLU A 359 -1.69 -17.36 -7.93
C GLU A 359 -0.56 -18.37 -7.77
N PHE A 360 0.37 -18.15 -6.82
CA PHE A 360 1.47 -19.05 -6.50
C PHE A 360 0.93 -20.41 -6.01
N ASP A 361 0.04 -20.39 -5.02
CA ASP A 361 -0.61 -21.59 -4.47
C ASP A 361 -1.41 -22.35 -5.52
N GLY A 362 -1.96 -21.62 -6.50
CA GLY A 362 -2.64 -22.17 -7.68
C GLY A 362 -1.70 -22.75 -8.75
N GLY A 363 -0.37 -22.62 -8.59
CA GLY A 363 0.64 -23.04 -9.56
C GLY A 363 0.80 -22.10 -10.77
N ASN A 364 0.18 -20.92 -10.74
CA ASN A 364 0.24 -19.93 -11.81
C ASN A 364 1.44 -18.99 -11.61
N TYR A 365 2.66 -19.52 -11.61
CA TYR A 365 3.87 -18.78 -11.25
C TYR A 365 4.12 -17.52 -12.10
N ASP A 366 3.78 -17.56 -13.39
CA ASP A 366 3.86 -16.38 -14.28
C ASP A 366 2.91 -15.23 -13.90
N ARG A 367 1.75 -15.55 -13.31
CA ARG A 367 0.80 -14.56 -12.79
C ARG A 367 1.23 -14.11 -11.40
N ALA A 368 1.68 -15.04 -10.57
CA ALA A 368 2.18 -14.77 -9.23
C ALA A 368 3.31 -13.72 -9.26
N VAL A 369 4.35 -13.96 -10.06
CA VAL A 369 5.50 -13.05 -10.13
C VAL A 369 5.12 -11.65 -10.62
N ARG A 370 4.14 -11.52 -11.53
CA ARG A 370 3.65 -10.21 -11.99
C ARG A 370 3.03 -9.41 -10.85
N HIS A 371 2.19 -10.04 -10.02
CA HIS A 371 1.65 -9.40 -8.83
C HIS A 371 2.75 -9.01 -7.83
N LEU A 372 3.64 -9.95 -7.54
CA LEU A 372 4.68 -9.76 -6.53
C LEU A 372 5.67 -8.66 -6.95
N VAL A 373 6.05 -8.57 -8.23
CA VAL A 373 6.94 -7.50 -8.74
C VAL A 373 6.31 -6.11 -8.54
N ILE A 374 5.01 -5.94 -8.83
CA ILE A 374 4.30 -4.67 -8.60
C ILE A 374 4.33 -4.30 -7.11
N SER A 375 4.04 -5.26 -6.23
CA SER A 375 4.05 -5.04 -4.78
C SER A 375 5.47 -4.76 -4.23
N ALA A 376 6.49 -5.45 -4.75
CA ALA A 376 7.88 -5.23 -4.39
C ALA A 376 8.36 -3.83 -4.79
N LYS A 377 7.95 -3.34 -5.98
CA LYS A 377 8.17 -1.95 -6.45
C LYS A 377 7.51 -0.90 -5.56
N MET A 378 6.54 -1.26 -4.73
CA MET A 378 5.95 -0.37 -3.71
C MET A 378 6.72 -0.42 -2.37
N GLY A 379 7.77 -1.24 -2.28
CA GLY A 379 8.60 -1.39 -1.10
C GLY A 379 8.16 -2.51 -0.14
N LEU A 380 7.28 -3.44 -0.57
CA LEU A 380 6.91 -4.57 0.28
C LEU A 380 7.97 -5.68 0.21
N LYS A 381 8.75 -5.83 1.30
CA LYS A 381 9.86 -6.79 1.40
C LYS A 381 9.40 -8.25 1.27
N GLU A 382 8.23 -8.58 1.82
CA GLU A 382 7.66 -9.93 1.74
C GLU A 382 7.50 -10.37 0.28
N SER A 383 6.98 -9.49 -0.59
CA SER A 383 6.90 -9.77 -2.02
C SER A 383 8.26 -10.06 -2.66
N LEU A 384 9.31 -9.32 -2.28
CA LEU A 384 10.66 -9.59 -2.80
C LEU A 384 11.17 -10.97 -2.35
N ASN A 385 10.88 -11.38 -1.10
CA ASN A 385 11.25 -12.70 -0.61
C ASN A 385 10.55 -13.80 -1.44
N GLU A 386 9.27 -13.65 -1.75
CA GLU A 386 8.54 -14.61 -2.57
C GLU A 386 9.05 -14.67 -4.02
N ILE A 387 9.42 -13.53 -4.62
CA ILE A 387 10.07 -13.52 -5.94
C ILE A 387 11.40 -14.27 -5.87
N LYS A 388 12.16 -14.13 -4.78
CA LYS A 388 13.41 -14.87 -4.58
C LYS A 388 13.16 -16.37 -4.48
N GLU A 389 12.15 -16.82 -3.73
CA GLU A 389 11.76 -18.24 -3.66
C GLU A 389 11.36 -18.80 -5.02
N LEU A 390 10.54 -18.08 -5.77
CA LEU A 390 10.19 -18.42 -7.15
C LEU A 390 11.42 -18.58 -8.06
N PHE A 391 12.42 -17.71 -7.91
CA PHE A 391 13.65 -17.76 -8.69
C PHE A 391 14.54 -18.94 -8.32
N VAL A 392 14.74 -19.18 -7.01
CA VAL A 392 15.55 -20.30 -6.50
C VAL A 392 14.96 -21.64 -6.93
N ASN A 393 13.63 -21.76 -6.93
CA ASN A 393 12.92 -22.96 -7.37
C ASN A 393 12.84 -23.10 -8.92
N GLY A 394 13.41 -22.16 -9.68
CA GLY A 394 13.46 -22.22 -11.14
C GLY A 394 12.12 -21.94 -11.84
N HIS A 395 11.16 -21.33 -11.14
CA HIS A 395 9.84 -21.01 -11.70
C HIS A 395 9.81 -19.71 -12.50
N ILE A 396 10.80 -18.82 -12.31
CA ILE A 396 10.87 -17.51 -12.98
C ILE A 396 12.26 -17.24 -13.55
N ALA A 397 12.34 -16.33 -14.52
CA ALA A 397 13.59 -15.92 -15.13
C ALA A 397 14.41 -14.99 -14.23
N LYS A 398 15.74 -15.01 -14.40
CA LYS A 398 16.66 -14.07 -13.71
C LYS A 398 16.29 -12.60 -13.94
N ALA A 399 15.78 -12.26 -15.12
CA ALA A 399 15.34 -10.91 -15.44
C ALA A 399 14.19 -10.44 -14.53
N GLN A 400 13.22 -11.30 -14.24
CA GLN A 400 12.07 -10.98 -13.37
C GLN A 400 12.50 -10.79 -11.91
N PHE A 401 13.42 -11.63 -11.43
CA PHE A 401 14.01 -11.46 -10.10
C PHE A 401 14.79 -10.13 -10.00
N ALA A 402 15.63 -9.83 -10.99
CA ALA A 402 16.40 -8.59 -11.03
C ALA A 402 15.49 -7.36 -11.08
N GLU A 403 14.38 -7.42 -11.83
CA GLU A 403 13.38 -6.37 -11.88
C GLU A 403 12.74 -6.13 -10.51
N GLY A 404 12.28 -7.19 -9.84
CA GLY A 404 11.68 -7.10 -8.51
C GLY A 404 12.66 -6.56 -7.45
N LEU A 405 13.91 -7.03 -7.48
CA LEU A 405 14.96 -6.58 -6.58
C LEU A 405 15.29 -5.10 -6.78
N LYS A 406 15.48 -4.66 -8.02
CA LYS A 406 15.77 -3.26 -8.33
C LYS A 406 14.61 -2.37 -7.91
N GLY A 407 13.39 -2.73 -8.28
CA GLY A 407 12.20 -1.97 -7.92
C GLY A 407 12.02 -1.81 -6.41
N TYR A 408 12.28 -2.86 -5.64
CA TYR A 408 12.28 -2.79 -4.18
C TYR A 408 13.38 -1.88 -3.63
N GLN A 409 14.60 -1.95 -4.18
CA GLN A 409 15.70 -1.08 -3.78
C GLN A 409 15.37 0.39 -4.04
N ASP A 410 14.87 0.71 -5.24
CA ASP A 410 14.46 2.06 -5.61
C ASP A 410 13.40 2.60 -4.61
N ALA A 411 12.37 1.80 -4.29
CA ALA A 411 11.34 2.17 -3.32
C ALA A 411 11.90 2.40 -1.90
N VAL A 412 12.83 1.56 -1.44
CA VAL A 412 13.47 1.72 -0.12
C VAL A 412 14.30 3.00 -0.06
N GLU A 413 15.03 3.32 -1.12
CA GLU A 413 15.82 4.55 -1.22
C GLU A 413 14.91 5.79 -1.18
N GLU A 414 13.79 5.79 -1.91
CA GLU A 414 12.80 6.87 -1.91
C GLU A 414 12.14 7.10 -0.53
N MET A 415 12.07 6.06 0.31
CA MET A 415 11.47 6.14 1.64
C MET A 415 12.44 6.58 2.77
N LYS A 416 13.72 6.83 2.46
CA LYS A 416 14.73 7.20 3.47
C LYS A 416 14.42 8.53 4.14
N SER A 417 14.65 8.57 5.45
CA SER A 417 14.45 9.78 6.26
C SER A 417 15.32 9.71 7.51
N SER A 418 16.12 10.75 7.73
CA SER A 418 16.98 10.87 8.91
C SER A 418 16.19 10.80 10.22
N ASP A 419 15.01 11.43 10.28
CA ASP A 419 14.11 11.36 11.44
C ASP A 419 13.63 9.92 11.69
N ARG A 420 13.37 9.13 10.64
CA ARG A 420 12.97 7.72 10.77
C ARG A 420 14.14 6.84 11.24
N GLU A 421 15.36 7.12 10.78
CA GLU A 421 16.57 6.42 11.24
C GLU A 421 16.81 6.65 12.73
N VAL A 422 16.67 7.89 13.20
CA VAL A 422 16.76 8.24 14.63
C VAL A 422 15.65 7.54 15.43
N ALA A 423 14.41 7.52 14.95
CA ALA A 423 13.34 6.81 15.63
C ALA A 423 13.60 5.29 15.70
N ALA A 424 14.22 4.70 14.67
CA ALA A 424 14.58 3.29 14.65
C ALA A 424 15.68 2.95 15.68
N THR A 425 16.71 3.78 15.83
CA THR A 425 17.79 3.57 16.82
C THR A 425 17.28 3.66 18.25
N LEU A 426 16.24 4.48 18.47
CA LEU A 426 15.55 4.61 19.76
C LEU A 426 14.54 3.50 20.04
N GLY A 427 14.41 2.51 19.14
CA GLY A 427 13.48 1.40 19.33
C GLY A 427 12.00 1.78 19.19
N LEU A 428 11.67 2.96 18.66
CA LEU A 428 10.26 3.38 18.48
C LEU A 428 9.51 2.54 17.44
N ASN A 429 10.23 1.75 16.64
CA ASN A 429 9.67 0.76 15.74
C ASN A 429 9.50 -0.63 16.40
N LYS A 430 9.93 -0.82 17.65
CA LYS A 430 9.93 -2.12 18.36
C LYS A 430 8.81 -2.25 19.40
N ASN A 431 8.16 -1.15 19.78
CA ASN A 431 7.15 -1.12 20.85
C ASN A 431 5.81 -1.79 20.49
N ASN A 432 5.75 -2.66 19.48
CA ASN A 432 4.51 -3.27 19.01
C ASN A 432 4.60 -4.79 18.75
N ILE A 433 5.59 -5.47 19.32
CA ILE A 433 5.67 -6.94 19.33
C ILE A 433 5.93 -7.36 20.78
N ASP A 434 4.88 -7.32 21.59
CA ASP A 434 4.67 -8.12 22.80
C ASP A 434 3.16 -8.11 23.11
#